data_AF-A0A4Y9YHC7-F1
#
_entry.id   AF-A0A4Y9YHC7-F1
#
_cell.length_a   1.000
_cell.length_b   1.000
_cell.length_c   1.000
_cell.angle_alpha   90.00
_cell.angle_beta   90.00
_cell.angle_gamma   90.00
#
_symmetry.space_group_name_H-M   'P 1'
#
loop_
_entity.id
_entity.type
_entity.pdbx_description
1 polymer ?
#
loop_
_entity_poly.entity_id
_entity_poly.type
_entity_poly.pdbx_seq_one_letter_code
_entity_poly.pdbx_strand_id
1 'polypeptide(L)'
;MIDTGHLYVPVTNPTDRPYMIREGETLGLLHAPEGYFADSTPELLAHAASVQTFICGASDTLPADDNALGLSEDVDDQWGPKTAELPDLETYPSSELEKLLDIGPEWPDEQRDRLIRMLRVNQAAFAFDGRLGQNPTEVEIKLQPDARPVSLPMYAASPAKREVIDKQHEAWLNLDVIEPSNSPWGAPVLIAYRNGKPRLCVDYRRLNAVTVPDEFPIPRQNEILQALSGAQVLTSLDALSGFTQLMVADNDREKTAFCTHHGC
;
A
#
# COMPACT_ATOMS: atom_id res chain seq x y z
N MET A 1 -42.85 0.50 -4.09
CA MET A 1 -43.15 -0.20 -5.36
C MET A 1 -42.75 0.75 -6.46
N ILE A 2 -41.60 0.51 -7.10
CA ILE A 2 -41.07 1.33 -8.19
C ILE A 2 -41.29 0.50 -9.47
N ASP A 3 -41.93 1.15 -10.45
CA ASP A 3 -42.40 0.58 -11.71
C ASP A 3 -41.22 0.05 -12.57
N THR A 4 -41.35 -1.17 -13.11
CA THR A 4 -40.25 -1.98 -13.67
C THR A 4 -39.87 -1.64 -15.12
N GLY A 5 -40.31 -0.49 -15.65
CA GLY A 5 -40.10 -0.10 -17.05
C GLY A 5 -39.08 1.01 -17.32
N HIS A 6 -38.60 1.71 -16.28
CA HIS A 6 -37.72 2.87 -16.43
C HIS A 6 -36.37 2.63 -15.77
N LEU A 7 -35.30 2.91 -16.51
CA LEU A 7 -33.92 2.81 -16.03
C LEU A 7 -33.62 4.04 -15.16
N TYR A 8 -33.35 3.85 -13.88
CA TYR A 8 -33.01 4.93 -12.95
C TYR A 8 -31.50 4.98 -12.75
N VAL A 9 -30.90 6.16 -12.93
CA VAL A 9 -29.49 6.41 -12.62
C VAL A 9 -29.43 7.28 -11.37
N PRO A 10 -28.80 6.82 -10.26
CA PRO A 10 -28.60 7.64 -9.08
C PRO A 10 -27.57 8.73 -9.39
N VAL A 11 -27.94 9.99 -9.20
CA VAL A 11 -27.06 11.15 -9.36
C VAL A 11 -26.84 11.79 -8.01
N THR A 12 -25.59 11.87 -7.57
CA THR A 12 -25.21 12.55 -6.33
C THR A 12 -24.43 13.82 -6.66
N ASN A 13 -24.79 14.92 -6.00
CA ASN A 13 -24.00 16.15 -6.04
C ASN A 13 -23.07 16.19 -4.82
N PRO A 14 -21.75 15.99 -5.00
CA PRO A 14 -20.78 16.02 -3.90
C PRO A 14 -20.43 17.44 -3.41
N THR A 15 -21.11 18.47 -3.92
CA THR A 15 -20.83 19.87 -3.57
C THR A 15 -21.97 20.50 -2.76
N ASP A 16 -21.62 21.49 -1.94
CA ASP A 16 -22.56 22.23 -1.07
C ASP A 16 -23.44 23.22 -1.86
N ARG A 17 -23.29 23.28 -3.18
CA ARG A 17 -23.97 24.24 -4.06
C ARG A 17 -24.96 23.52 -4.97
N PRO A 18 -26.16 24.07 -5.19
CA PRO A 18 -27.13 23.45 -6.10
C PRO A 18 -26.61 23.46 -7.54
N TYR A 19 -26.58 22.29 -8.18
CA TYR A 19 -26.24 22.13 -9.59
C TYR A 19 -27.52 21.99 -10.43
N MET A 20 -27.69 22.87 -11.42
CA MET A 20 -28.87 22.88 -12.29
C MET A 20 -28.58 22.08 -13.56
N ILE A 21 -29.24 20.94 -13.71
CA ILE A 21 -29.16 20.10 -14.92
C ILE A 21 -30.23 20.57 -15.90
N ARG A 22 -29.85 20.87 -17.14
CA ARG A 22 -30.80 21.27 -18.19
C ARG A 22 -31.45 20.05 -18.83
N GLU A 23 -32.71 20.20 -19.24
CA GLU A 23 -33.39 19.17 -20.02
C GLU A 23 -32.64 18.89 -21.33
N GLY A 24 -32.29 17.63 -21.57
CA GLY A 24 -31.49 17.19 -22.73
C GLY A 24 -29.97 17.15 -22.52
N GLU A 25 -29.48 17.54 -21.34
CA GLU A 25 -28.05 17.46 -20.99
C GLU A 25 -27.62 16.01 -20.73
N THR A 26 -26.59 15.54 -21.44
CA THR A 26 -26.07 14.18 -21.27
C THR A 26 -25.26 14.07 -19.98
N LEU A 27 -25.74 13.27 -19.02
CA LEU A 27 -25.09 13.06 -17.71
C LEU A 27 -24.03 11.96 -17.72
N GLY A 28 -24.07 11.04 -18.69
CA GLY A 28 -23.13 9.94 -18.82
C GLY A 28 -23.56 8.94 -19.89
N LEU A 29 -22.66 8.00 -20.21
CA LEU A 29 -22.89 6.89 -21.13
C LEU A 29 -23.03 5.60 -20.31
N LEU A 30 -24.06 4.80 -20.59
CA LEU A 30 -24.26 3.51 -19.95
C LEU A 30 -23.86 2.40 -20.93
N HIS A 31 -22.91 1.56 -20.54
CA HIS A 31 -22.56 0.36 -21.29
C HIS A 31 -23.36 -0.84 -20.76
N ALA A 32 -23.75 -1.74 -21.67
CA ALA A 32 -24.43 -2.97 -21.30
C ALA A 32 -23.48 -3.87 -20.48
N PRO A 33 -23.92 -4.38 -19.31
CA PRO A 33 -23.05 -5.13 -18.41
C PRO A 33 -22.58 -6.48 -18.99
N GLU A 34 -23.27 -7.03 -19.99
CA GLU A 34 -22.93 -8.31 -20.61
C GLU A 34 -21.66 -8.26 -21.48
N GLY A 35 -21.26 -7.07 -21.96
CA GLY A 35 -20.15 -6.88 -22.89
C GLY A 35 -18.82 -6.45 -22.26
N TYR A 36 -18.77 -6.22 -20.93
CA TYR A 36 -17.64 -5.54 -20.28
C TYR A 36 -16.30 -6.28 -20.38
N PHE A 37 -16.31 -7.62 -20.38
CA PHE A 37 -15.11 -8.45 -20.49
C PHE A 37 -14.89 -9.03 -21.88
N ALA A 38 -15.78 -8.71 -22.83
CA ALA A 38 -15.70 -9.17 -24.20
C ALA A 38 -14.99 -8.09 -25.02
N ASP A 39 -13.69 -8.27 -25.17
CA ASP A 39 -12.77 -7.51 -26.02
C ASP A 39 -12.33 -6.14 -25.50
N SER A 40 -11.01 -6.00 -25.40
CA SER A 40 -10.27 -4.78 -25.09
C SER A 40 -10.59 -3.72 -26.15
N THR A 41 -11.59 -2.87 -25.89
CA THR A 41 -11.92 -1.80 -26.81
C THR A 41 -10.76 -0.78 -26.85
N PRO A 42 -10.43 -0.22 -28.03
CA PRO A 42 -9.37 0.79 -28.17
C PRO A 42 -9.59 2.05 -27.31
N GLU A 43 -10.81 2.27 -26.82
CA GLU A 43 -11.18 3.34 -25.89
C GLU A 43 -10.65 3.10 -24.46
N LEU A 44 -10.68 1.86 -23.96
CA LEU A 44 -10.06 1.47 -22.68
C LEU A 44 -8.53 1.64 -22.72
N LEU A 45 -7.92 1.31 -23.85
CA LEU A 45 -6.49 1.53 -24.11
C LEU A 45 -6.13 3.01 -24.22
N ALA A 46 -6.98 3.84 -24.84
CA ALA A 46 -6.80 5.29 -24.90
C ALA A 46 -6.96 5.96 -23.53
N HIS A 47 -7.86 5.44 -22.69
CA HIS A 47 -8.02 5.90 -21.31
C HIS A 47 -6.81 5.52 -20.45
N ALA A 48 -6.33 4.27 -20.56
CA ALA A 48 -5.10 3.83 -19.90
C ALA A 48 -3.87 4.64 -20.33
N ALA A 49 -3.74 4.97 -21.62
CA ALA A 49 -2.67 5.83 -22.13
C ALA A 49 -2.79 7.28 -21.61
N SER A 50 -4.01 7.80 -21.47
CA SER A 50 -4.26 9.14 -20.91
C SER A 50 -3.86 9.21 -19.42
N VAL A 51 -4.18 8.17 -18.64
CA VAL A 51 -3.73 8.02 -17.25
C VAL A 51 -2.21 7.96 -17.18
N GLN A 52 -1.58 7.19 -18.06
CA GLN A 52 -0.11 7.09 -18.14
C GLN A 52 0.55 8.44 -18.46
N THR A 53 -0.09 9.25 -19.32
CA THR A 53 0.41 10.58 -19.70
C THR A 53 0.24 11.61 -18.58
N PHE A 54 -0.86 11.53 -17.82
CA PHE A 54 -1.07 12.37 -16.62
C PHE A 54 -0.04 12.10 -15.53
N ILE A 55 0.30 10.82 -15.30
CA ILE A 55 1.33 10.42 -14.34
C ILE A 55 2.71 10.97 -14.76
N CYS A 56 3.02 10.98 -16.06
CA CYS A 56 4.27 11.55 -16.56
C CYS A 56 4.28 13.09 -16.59
N GLY A 57 3.12 13.75 -16.74
CA GLY A 57 3.00 15.21 -16.88
C GLY A 57 3.04 16.01 -15.57
N ALA A 58 2.83 15.37 -14.41
CA ALA A 58 2.88 16.01 -13.10
C ALA A 58 4.31 16.36 -12.61
N SER A 59 5.34 16.04 -13.40
CA SER A 59 6.75 16.32 -13.13
C SER A 59 7.12 17.81 -13.22
N ASP A 60 6.28 18.66 -13.81
CA ASP A 60 6.61 20.06 -14.06
C ASP A 60 5.58 20.98 -13.38
N THR A 61 5.77 21.32 -12.11
CA THR A 61 5.64 22.71 -11.55
C THR A 61 5.57 22.78 -10.01
N LEU A 62 6.63 23.37 -9.42
CA LEU A 62 6.64 24.32 -8.27
C LEU A 62 6.44 23.77 -6.83
N PRO A 63 6.73 24.58 -5.77
CA PRO A 63 8.05 24.90 -5.25
C PRO A 63 8.21 24.44 -3.78
N ALA A 64 9.47 24.31 -3.35
CA ALA A 64 9.85 23.94 -1.99
C ALA A 64 9.55 25.05 -0.98
N ASP A 65 8.70 24.78 0.02
CA ASP A 65 8.75 25.47 1.31
C ASP A 65 8.07 24.63 2.42
N ASP A 66 8.81 23.68 2.99
CA ASP A 66 8.42 22.95 4.19
C ASP A 66 9.40 23.28 5.33
N ASN A 67 9.16 24.43 5.96
CA ASN A 67 9.83 24.81 7.20
C ASN A 67 8.77 25.20 8.25
N ALA A 68 8.18 24.19 8.89
CA ALA A 68 7.46 24.35 10.17
C ALA A 68 7.32 22.99 10.88
N LEU A 69 8.42 22.48 11.45
CA LEU A 69 8.38 21.40 12.42
C LEU A 69 7.81 21.92 13.76
N GLY A 70 6.51 21.71 13.96
CA GLY A 70 5.86 21.74 15.27
C GLY A 70 5.47 20.32 15.64
N LEU A 71 6.24 19.67 16.52
CA LEU A 71 5.86 18.39 17.12
C LEU A 71 4.69 18.64 18.09
N SER A 72 3.47 18.44 17.61
CA SER A 72 2.28 18.28 18.46
C SER A 72 2.01 16.79 18.66
N GLU A 73 1.90 16.35 19.92
CA GLU A 73 1.70 14.95 20.33
C GLU A 73 0.29 14.38 20.08
N ASP A 74 -0.57 15.10 19.35
CA ASP A 74 -1.97 14.71 19.11
C ASP A 74 -2.25 14.49 17.61
N VAL A 75 -1.44 13.66 16.95
CA VAL A 75 -1.82 13.11 15.65
C VAL A 75 -2.56 11.81 15.89
N ASP A 76 -3.81 11.74 15.44
CA ASP A 76 -4.62 10.53 15.45
C ASP A 76 -3.90 9.48 14.59
N ASP A 77 -3.07 8.64 15.22
CA ASP A 77 -2.20 7.61 14.63
C ASP A 77 -2.96 6.49 13.89
N GLN A 78 -4.23 6.71 13.53
CA GLN A 78 -5.04 5.76 12.78
C GLN A 78 -4.54 5.54 11.36
N TRP A 79 -3.77 6.47 10.78
CA TRP A 79 -3.36 6.38 9.38
C TRP A 79 -1.83 6.39 9.23
N GLY A 80 -1.29 5.25 8.80
CA GLY A 80 0.14 5.05 8.56
C GLY A 80 0.42 3.58 8.22
N PRO A 81 1.34 3.29 7.29
CA PRO A 81 1.56 1.94 6.80
C PRO A 81 1.94 0.97 7.94
N LYS A 82 1.41 -0.25 7.89
CA LYS A 82 1.64 -1.29 8.90
C LYS A 82 3.00 -1.99 8.71
N THR A 83 4.06 -1.23 8.42
CA THR A 83 5.38 -1.74 8.04
C THR A 83 6.06 -2.59 9.12
N ALA A 84 5.62 -2.45 10.37
CA ALA A 84 6.22 -3.06 11.56
C ALA A 84 5.27 -4.02 12.30
N GLU A 85 4.06 -4.25 11.79
CA GLU A 85 3.21 -5.32 12.34
C GLU A 85 3.70 -6.66 11.80
N LEU A 86 3.76 -7.68 12.67
CA LEU A 86 3.84 -9.06 12.18
C LEU A 86 2.71 -9.25 11.16
N PRO A 87 2.98 -9.90 10.01
CA PRO A 87 1.88 -10.41 9.20
C PRO A 87 0.99 -11.22 10.14
N ASP A 88 -0.32 -11.06 10.01
CA ASP A 88 -1.25 -11.87 10.77
C ASP A 88 -0.91 -13.33 10.48
N LEU A 89 -0.44 -14.06 11.49
CA LEU A 89 -0.03 -15.45 11.36
C LEU A 89 -1.25 -16.37 11.25
N GLU A 90 -2.47 -15.81 11.33
CA GLU A 90 -3.70 -16.50 10.97
C GLU A 90 -3.57 -17.01 9.53
N THR A 91 -3.32 -18.31 9.42
CA THR A 91 -3.32 -19.01 8.13
C THR A 91 -4.77 -19.06 7.66
N TYR A 92 -5.07 -18.27 6.65
CA TYR A 92 -6.37 -18.26 6.01
C TYR A 92 -6.40 -19.33 4.93
N PRO A 93 -7.01 -20.51 5.16
CA PRO A 93 -6.94 -21.58 4.18
C PRO A 93 -7.64 -21.16 2.88
N SER A 94 -7.05 -21.48 1.73
CA SER A 94 -7.62 -21.11 0.42
C SER A 94 -9.01 -21.70 0.17
N SER A 95 -9.42 -22.72 0.94
CA SER A 95 -10.79 -23.24 0.96
C SER A 95 -11.84 -22.25 1.48
N GLU A 96 -11.44 -21.21 2.22
CA GLU A 96 -12.32 -20.19 2.77
C GLU A 96 -12.26 -18.84 2.03
N LEU A 97 -11.59 -18.81 0.87
CA LEU A 97 -11.48 -17.65 -0.02
C LEU A 97 -12.81 -16.88 -0.17
N GLU A 98 -13.90 -17.60 -0.41
CA GLU A 98 -15.23 -17.03 -0.63
C GLU A 98 -15.84 -16.37 0.62
N LYS A 99 -15.43 -16.79 1.82
CA LYS A 99 -15.87 -16.19 3.09
C LYS A 99 -15.02 -14.99 3.49
N LEU A 100 -13.77 -14.96 3.02
CA LEU A 100 -12.80 -13.91 3.35
C LEU A 100 -12.93 -12.69 2.43
N LEU A 101 -13.51 -12.87 1.25
CA LEU A 101 -13.74 -11.79 0.30
C LEU A 101 -15.05 -11.09 0.56
N ASP A 102 -14.98 -9.79 0.80
CA ASP A 102 -16.15 -8.92 0.84
C ASP A 102 -16.60 -8.63 -0.61
N ILE A 103 -17.58 -9.40 -1.07
CA ILE A 103 -18.22 -9.20 -2.38
C ILE A 103 -19.59 -8.57 -2.12
N GLY A 104 -19.79 -7.37 -2.67
CA GLY A 104 -21.05 -6.63 -2.51
C GLY A 104 -22.29 -7.49 -2.82
N PRO A 105 -23.40 -7.30 -2.09
CA PRO A 105 -24.59 -8.14 -2.21
C PRO A 105 -25.32 -7.97 -3.55
N GLU A 106 -25.04 -6.91 -4.30
CA GLU A 106 -25.75 -6.51 -5.52
C GLU A 106 -25.23 -7.20 -6.80
N TRP A 107 -24.28 -8.12 -6.68
CA TRP A 107 -23.66 -8.78 -7.83
C TRP A 107 -24.51 -9.96 -8.34
N PRO A 108 -24.82 -10.01 -9.66
CA PRO A 108 -25.43 -11.18 -10.29
C PRO A 108 -24.63 -12.46 -10.07
N ASP A 109 -25.34 -13.58 -9.83
CA ASP A 109 -24.73 -14.88 -9.53
C ASP A 109 -23.73 -15.34 -10.60
N GLU A 110 -24.02 -15.10 -11.88
CA GLU A 110 -23.11 -15.48 -12.97
C GLU A 110 -21.77 -14.70 -12.93
N GLN A 111 -21.81 -13.42 -12.55
CA GLN A 111 -20.61 -12.58 -12.43
C GLN A 111 -19.81 -12.95 -11.19
N ARG A 112 -20.49 -13.26 -10.08
CA ARG A 112 -19.89 -13.80 -8.86
C ARG A 112 -19.14 -15.10 -9.15
N ASP A 113 -19.75 -16.01 -9.89
CA ASP A 113 -19.12 -17.28 -10.26
C ASP A 113 -17.88 -17.08 -11.14
N ARG A 114 -17.92 -16.13 -12.08
CA ARG A 114 -16.75 -15.77 -12.91
C ARG A 114 -15.61 -15.20 -12.06
N LEU A 115 -15.94 -14.29 -11.12
CA LEU A 115 -14.98 -13.70 -10.20
C LEU A 115 -14.31 -14.77 -9.32
N ILE A 116 -15.11 -15.65 -8.69
CA ILE A 116 -14.60 -16.74 -7.86
C ILE A 116 -13.69 -17.67 -8.67
N ARG A 117 -14.06 -18.00 -9.91
CA ARG A 117 -13.17 -18.78 -10.79
C ARG A 117 -11.84 -18.08 -11.05
N MET A 118 -11.85 -16.78 -11.34
CA MET A 118 -10.63 -16.00 -11.55
C MET A 118 -9.74 -16.00 -10.30
N LEU A 119 -10.31 -15.77 -9.13
CA LEU A 119 -9.58 -15.75 -7.86
C LEU A 119 -9.01 -17.12 -7.50
N ARG A 120 -9.75 -18.20 -7.79
CA ARG A 120 -9.27 -19.58 -7.62
C ARG A 120 -8.07 -19.88 -8.53
N VAL A 121 -8.04 -19.36 -9.75
CA VAL A 121 -6.89 -19.50 -10.66
C VAL A 121 -5.68 -18.73 -10.13
N ASN A 122 -5.91 -17.55 -9.54
CA ASN A 122 -4.87 -16.67 -9.00
C ASN A 122 -4.64 -16.85 -7.49
N GLN A 123 -4.91 -18.02 -6.92
CA GLN A 123 -4.74 -18.28 -5.48
C GLN A 123 -3.33 -17.95 -4.97
N ALA A 124 -2.31 -18.16 -5.81
CA ALA A 124 -0.93 -17.88 -5.47
C ALA A 124 -0.61 -16.38 -5.28
N ALA A 125 -1.48 -15.48 -5.77
CA ALA A 125 -1.32 -14.03 -5.56
C ALA A 125 -1.71 -13.59 -4.14
N PHE A 126 -2.41 -14.45 -3.39
CA PHE A 126 -2.88 -14.18 -2.04
C PHE A 126 -2.02 -14.90 -1.01
N ALA A 127 -1.72 -14.24 0.10
CA ALA A 127 -0.88 -14.76 1.19
C ALA A 127 -1.62 -15.76 2.12
N PHE A 128 -2.46 -16.64 1.56
CA PHE A 128 -3.24 -17.63 2.32
C PHE A 128 -2.38 -18.67 3.04
N ASP A 129 -1.18 -18.91 2.55
CA ASP A 129 -0.20 -19.84 3.11
C ASP A 129 0.79 -19.16 4.08
N GLY A 130 0.57 -17.88 4.41
CA GLY A 130 1.46 -17.10 5.26
C GLY A 130 2.78 -16.72 4.60
N ARG A 131 2.96 -16.99 3.31
CA ARG A 131 4.15 -16.56 2.57
C ARG A 131 4.05 -15.09 2.20
N LEU A 132 5.18 -14.41 2.26
CA LEU A 132 5.34 -13.10 1.67
C LEU A 132 5.56 -13.24 0.16
N GLY A 133 5.02 -12.31 -0.61
CA GLY A 133 5.34 -12.21 -2.03
C GLY A 133 6.83 -11.91 -2.22
N GLN A 134 7.42 -12.45 -3.28
CA GLN A 134 8.77 -12.09 -3.71
C GLN A 134 8.66 -11.23 -4.96
N ASN A 135 9.09 -9.97 -4.87
CA ASN A 135 9.21 -9.10 -6.03
C ASN A 135 10.66 -9.15 -6.55
N PRO A 136 10.90 -9.45 -7.84
CA PRO A 136 12.25 -9.47 -8.41
C PRO A 136 12.87 -8.07 -8.55
N THR A 137 12.09 -7.01 -8.31
CA THR A 137 12.58 -5.64 -8.39
C THR A 137 13.44 -5.32 -7.17
N GLU A 138 14.70 -4.96 -7.43
CA GLU A 138 15.61 -4.49 -6.40
C GLU A 138 15.47 -2.98 -6.21
N VAL A 139 15.45 -2.55 -4.95
CA VAL A 139 15.41 -1.15 -4.55
C VAL A 139 16.81 -0.69 -4.18
N GLU A 140 17.22 0.43 -4.76
CA GLU A 140 18.49 1.11 -4.47
C GLU A 140 18.28 2.27 -3.49
N ILE A 141 19.22 2.45 -2.56
CA ILE A 141 19.23 3.54 -1.58
C ILE A 141 20.36 4.50 -1.96
N LYS A 142 20.03 5.52 -2.75
CA LYS A 142 20.97 6.54 -3.20
C LYS A 142 21.35 7.45 -2.04
N LEU A 143 22.64 7.51 -1.72
CA LEU A 143 23.17 8.39 -0.67
C LEU A 143 23.73 9.68 -1.27
N GLN A 144 23.79 10.73 -0.45
CA GLN A 144 24.50 11.96 -0.78
C GLN A 144 26.01 11.67 -0.97
N PRO A 145 26.73 12.42 -1.83
CA PRO A 145 28.11 12.09 -2.23
C PRO A 145 29.13 11.97 -1.09
N ASP A 146 28.89 12.60 0.06
CA ASP A 146 29.75 12.64 1.24
C ASP A 146 29.18 11.85 2.43
N ALA A 147 28.11 11.08 2.21
CA ALA A 147 27.48 10.27 3.24
C ALA A 147 28.47 9.26 3.83
N ARG A 148 28.48 9.18 5.17
CA ARG A 148 29.28 8.22 5.93
C ARG A 148 28.37 7.24 6.65
N PRO A 149 28.81 5.99 6.88
CA PRO A 149 28.05 5.05 7.68
C PRO A 149 27.71 5.61 9.05
N VAL A 150 26.45 5.43 9.45
CA VAL A 150 25.95 5.81 10.77
C VAL A 150 25.55 4.56 11.52
N SER A 151 26.21 4.34 12.66
CA SER A 151 25.85 3.30 13.62
C SER A 151 25.52 3.93 14.96
N LEU A 152 24.30 3.71 15.43
CA LEU A 152 23.80 4.20 16.71
C LEU A 152 23.58 3.04 17.67
N PRO A 153 23.85 3.23 18.98
CA PRO A 153 23.54 2.22 19.97
C PRO A 153 22.03 2.04 20.11
N MET A 154 21.60 0.83 20.45
CA MET A 154 20.20 0.56 20.78
C MET A 154 19.71 1.45 21.92
N TYR A 155 18.47 1.91 21.82
CA TYR A 155 17.74 2.51 22.94
C TYR A 155 17.53 1.52 24.09
N ALA A 156 17.47 2.04 25.33
CA ALA A 156 17.19 1.19 26.48
C ALA A 156 15.79 0.57 26.38
N ALA A 157 15.73 -0.77 26.30
CA ALA A 157 14.51 -1.55 26.29
C ALA A 157 14.30 -2.26 27.63
N SER A 158 13.07 -2.17 28.17
CA SER A 158 12.64 -2.97 29.33
C SER A 158 12.55 -4.46 28.97
N PRO A 159 12.57 -5.38 29.96
CA PRO A 159 12.47 -6.82 29.68
C PRO A 159 11.26 -7.20 28.82
N ALA A 160 10.10 -6.59 29.07
CA ALA A 160 8.90 -6.81 28.27
C ALA A 160 9.04 -6.34 26.81
N LYS A 161 9.76 -5.22 26.57
CA LYS A 161 10.04 -4.75 25.21
C LYS A 161 11.04 -5.67 24.49
N ARG A 162 12.03 -6.21 25.21
CA ARG A 162 13.00 -7.15 24.64
C ARG A 162 12.33 -8.44 24.16
N GLU A 163 11.38 -8.97 24.94
CA GLU A 163 10.61 -10.15 24.53
C GLU A 163 9.83 -9.92 23.22
N VAL A 164 9.28 -8.71 23.03
CA VAL A 164 8.64 -8.34 21.76
C VAL A 164 9.65 -8.26 20.62
N ILE A 165 10.82 -7.66 20.87
CA ILE A 165 11.90 -7.57 19.89
C ILE A 165 12.33 -8.99 19.46
N ASP A 166 12.52 -9.89 20.40
CA ASP A 166 12.95 -11.27 20.15
C ASP A 166 11.94 -12.04 19.29
N LYS A 167 10.64 -11.95 19.63
CA LYS A 167 9.57 -12.58 18.85
C LYS A 167 9.51 -12.07 17.42
N GLN A 168 9.64 -10.75 17.23
CA GLN A 168 9.65 -10.16 15.89
C GLN A 168 10.88 -10.58 15.10
N HIS A 169 12.05 -10.55 15.74
CA HIS A 169 13.33 -10.90 15.14
C HIS A 169 13.33 -12.35 14.64
N GLU A 170 12.85 -13.29 15.45
CA GLU A 170 12.70 -14.69 15.04
C GLU A 170 11.71 -14.86 13.90
N ALA A 171 10.57 -14.15 13.92
CA ALA A 171 9.60 -14.20 12.83
C ALA A 171 10.17 -13.67 11.51
N TRP A 172 10.89 -12.55 11.52
CA TRP A 172 11.52 -12.00 10.32
C TRP A 172 12.67 -12.87 9.80
N LEU A 173 13.44 -13.53 10.67
CA LEU A 173 14.43 -14.52 10.24
C LEU A 173 13.77 -15.73 9.56
N ASN A 174 12.68 -16.25 10.14
CA ASN A 174 11.97 -17.40 9.56
C ASN A 174 11.27 -17.07 8.23
N LEU A 175 10.96 -15.79 8.00
CA LEU A 175 10.36 -15.27 6.76
C LEU A 175 11.41 -14.78 5.75
N ASP A 176 12.72 -14.94 6.03
CA ASP A 176 13.84 -14.45 5.22
C ASP A 176 13.77 -12.93 4.93
N VAL A 177 13.14 -12.15 5.82
CA VAL A 177 13.04 -10.67 5.72
C VAL A 177 14.33 -10.00 6.18
N ILE A 178 15.04 -10.62 7.13
CA ILE A 178 16.30 -10.12 7.69
C ILE A 178 17.37 -11.21 7.68
N GLU A 179 18.63 -10.79 7.66
CA GLU A 179 19.79 -11.68 7.76
C GLU A 179 20.83 -11.08 8.73
N PRO A 180 21.64 -11.92 9.42
CA PRO A 180 22.75 -11.43 10.24
C PRO A 180 23.78 -10.66 9.40
N SER A 181 24.30 -9.53 9.91
CA SER A 181 25.18 -8.67 9.10
C SER A 181 26.24 -7.95 9.94
N ASN A 182 27.47 -7.89 9.41
CA ASN A 182 28.56 -7.11 10.00
C ASN A 182 28.68 -5.73 9.34
N SER A 183 27.55 -5.01 9.24
CA SER A 183 27.47 -3.72 8.56
C SER A 183 28.16 -2.60 9.36
N PRO A 184 28.80 -1.62 8.69
CA PRO A 184 29.23 -0.38 9.34
C PRO A 184 28.05 0.54 9.70
N TRP A 185 26.85 0.27 9.17
CA TRP A 185 25.61 0.94 9.53
C TRP A 185 24.91 0.21 10.67
N GLY A 186 24.15 0.95 11.48
CA GLY A 186 23.36 0.36 12.55
C GLY A 186 22.26 1.31 13.01
N ALA A 187 21.05 1.08 12.53
CA ALA A 187 19.88 1.79 13.03
C ALA A 187 19.43 1.20 14.38
N PRO A 188 19.06 2.02 15.37
CA PRO A 188 18.58 1.53 16.65
C PRO A 188 17.10 1.12 16.54
N VAL A 189 16.73 0.08 17.28
CA VAL A 189 15.36 -0.41 17.36
C VAL A 189 14.64 0.20 18.56
N LEU A 190 13.35 0.50 18.38
CA LEU A 190 12.43 0.86 19.46
C LEU A 190 11.09 0.13 19.31
N ILE A 191 10.35 0.02 20.42
CA ILE A 191 8.97 -0.46 20.41
C ILE A 191 8.02 0.73 20.50
N ALA A 192 7.19 0.90 19.47
CA ALA A 192 6.05 1.80 19.46
C ALA A 192 4.76 1.01 19.75
N TYR A 193 3.78 1.64 20.40
CA TYR A 193 2.48 1.02 20.65
C TYR A 193 1.43 1.71 19.80
N ARG A 194 0.66 0.93 19.04
CA ARG A 194 -0.49 1.43 18.28
C ARG A 194 -1.68 0.53 18.54
N ASN A 195 -2.81 1.13 18.93
CA ASN A 195 -4.02 0.40 19.33
C ASN A 195 -3.76 -0.68 20.40
N GLY A 196 -2.85 -0.40 21.35
CA GLY A 196 -2.45 -1.35 22.40
C GLY A 196 -1.54 -2.49 21.95
N LYS A 197 -1.24 -2.63 20.65
CA LYS A 197 -0.32 -3.63 20.12
C LYS A 197 1.10 -3.06 19.99
N PRO A 198 2.15 -3.76 20.47
CA PRO A 198 3.51 -3.32 20.29
C PRO A 198 4.00 -3.61 18.87
N ARG A 199 4.81 -2.70 18.31
CA ARG A 199 5.40 -2.79 16.97
C ARG A 199 6.89 -2.49 17.04
N LEU A 200 7.71 -3.31 16.36
CA LEU A 200 9.15 -3.09 16.26
C LEU A 200 9.43 -2.05 15.18
N CYS A 201 9.88 -0.86 15.59
CA CYS A 201 10.24 0.22 14.69
C CYS A 201 11.76 0.36 14.63
N VAL A 202 12.30 0.34 13.41
CA VAL A 202 13.70 0.66 13.15
C VAL A 202 13.83 2.16 12.89
N ASP A 203 14.71 2.84 13.61
CA ASP A 203 14.89 4.29 13.50
C ASP A 203 15.86 4.66 12.38
N TYR A 204 15.36 4.72 11.15
CA TYR A 204 16.13 5.13 9.97
C TYR A 204 16.28 6.64 9.81
N ARG A 205 15.93 7.49 10.79
CA ARG A 205 15.97 8.95 10.61
C ARG A 205 17.35 9.48 10.23
N ARG A 206 18.42 8.90 10.78
CA ARG A 206 19.81 9.27 10.43
C ARG A 206 20.20 8.83 9.03
N LEU A 207 19.74 7.66 8.59
CA LEU A 207 19.94 7.17 7.23
C LEU A 207 19.18 8.08 6.25
N ASN A 208 17.90 8.33 6.50
CA ASN A 208 17.04 9.16 5.65
C ASN A 208 17.60 10.58 5.46
N ALA A 209 18.26 11.14 6.47
CA ALA A 209 18.89 12.47 6.38
C ALA A 209 20.07 12.54 5.40
N VAL A 210 20.72 11.40 5.11
CA VAL A 210 21.86 11.30 4.17
C VAL A 210 21.48 10.59 2.87
N THR A 211 20.23 10.15 2.72
CA THR A 211 19.67 9.61 1.48
C THR A 211 19.23 10.75 0.57
N VAL A 212 19.33 10.55 -0.75
CA VAL A 212 18.76 11.45 -1.76
C VAL A 212 17.25 11.21 -1.77
N PRO A 213 16.40 12.24 -1.55
CA PRO A 213 14.96 12.06 -1.56
C PRO A 213 14.49 11.61 -2.94
N ASP A 214 13.57 10.66 -2.98
CA ASP A 214 12.85 10.33 -4.20
C ASP A 214 11.79 11.41 -4.43
N GLU A 215 11.87 12.09 -5.58
CA GLU A 215 10.97 13.18 -5.95
C GLU A 215 9.69 12.67 -6.63
N PHE A 216 9.38 11.38 -6.58
CA PHE A 216 8.15 10.86 -7.15
C PHE A 216 6.95 11.07 -6.22
N PRO A 217 6.03 12.01 -6.52
CA PRO A 217 4.90 12.25 -5.65
C PRO A 217 3.91 11.08 -5.73
N ILE A 218 3.47 10.61 -4.56
CA ILE A 218 2.29 9.75 -4.49
C ILE A 218 1.11 10.56 -5.06
N PRO A 219 0.31 10.00 -5.99
CA PRO A 219 -0.79 10.73 -6.61
C PRO A 219 -1.75 11.26 -5.56
N ARG A 220 -2.27 12.47 -5.78
CA ARG A 220 -3.20 13.10 -4.84
C ARG A 220 -4.51 12.32 -4.82
N GLN A 221 -5.23 12.36 -3.70
CA GLN A 221 -6.52 11.68 -3.56
C GLN A 221 -7.50 12.04 -4.70
N ASN A 222 -7.56 13.30 -5.10
CA ASN A 222 -8.42 13.75 -6.20
C ASN A 222 -8.01 13.15 -7.55
N GLU A 223 -6.72 12.98 -7.81
CA GLU A 223 -6.22 12.37 -9.05
C GLU A 223 -6.58 10.89 -9.09
N ILE A 224 -6.45 10.19 -7.96
CA ILE A 224 -6.88 8.80 -7.83
C ILE A 224 -8.39 8.70 -8.09
N LEU A 225 -9.22 9.54 -7.45
CA LEU A 225 -10.67 9.52 -7.64
C LEU A 225 -11.10 9.87 -9.07
N GLN A 226 -10.39 10.80 -9.73
CA GLN A 226 -10.63 11.12 -11.13
C GLN A 226 -10.27 9.95 -12.05
N ALA A 227 -9.15 9.26 -11.79
CA ALA A 227 -8.76 8.06 -12.54
C ALA A 227 -9.76 6.90 -12.37
N LEU A 228 -10.49 6.87 -11.26
CA LEU A 228 -11.57 5.91 -11.01
C LEU A 228 -12.94 6.38 -11.56
N SER A 229 -13.03 7.59 -12.10
CA SER A 229 -14.29 8.13 -12.62
C SER A 229 -14.81 7.31 -13.81
N GLY A 230 -16.09 6.95 -13.77
CA GLY A 230 -16.73 6.10 -14.79
C GLY A 230 -16.54 4.59 -14.58
N ALA A 231 -15.70 4.18 -13.62
CA ALA A 231 -15.65 2.77 -13.21
C ALA A 231 -16.96 2.39 -12.49
N GLN A 232 -17.58 1.30 -12.95
CA GLN A 232 -18.80 0.76 -12.34
C GLN A 232 -18.50 -0.28 -11.26
N VAL A 233 -17.28 -0.83 -11.29
CA VAL A 233 -16.79 -1.86 -10.38
C VAL A 233 -15.43 -1.41 -9.88
N LEU A 234 -15.28 -1.38 -8.55
CA LEU A 234 -14.01 -1.11 -7.88
C LEU A 234 -13.58 -2.35 -7.11
N THR A 235 -12.29 -2.63 -7.12
CA THR A 235 -11.68 -3.67 -6.29
C THR A 235 -10.56 -3.03 -5.49
N SER A 236 -10.60 -3.21 -4.18
CA SER A 236 -9.55 -2.77 -3.27
C SER A 236 -8.74 -3.98 -2.83
N LEU A 237 -7.43 -3.94 -3.04
CA LEU A 237 -6.49 -4.98 -2.60
C LEU A 237 -5.40 -4.31 -1.77
N ASP A 238 -5.04 -4.93 -0.66
CA ASP A 238 -3.92 -4.48 0.17
C ASP A 238 -2.83 -5.55 0.17
N ALA A 239 -1.57 -5.12 0.01
CA ALA A 239 -0.43 -6.02 -0.01
C ALA A 239 0.01 -6.34 1.42
N LEU A 240 -0.01 -7.63 1.79
CA LEU A 240 0.45 -8.07 3.10
C LEU A 240 1.92 -7.72 3.31
N SER A 241 2.21 -6.81 4.24
CA SER A 241 3.59 -6.37 4.52
C SER A 241 4.31 -5.88 3.26
N GLY A 242 3.65 -5.08 2.41
CA GLY A 242 4.13 -4.75 1.06
C GLY A 242 5.60 -4.31 0.95
N PHE A 243 6.13 -3.56 1.92
CA PHE A 243 7.55 -3.15 1.90
C PHE A 243 8.52 -4.30 2.10
N THR A 244 8.18 -5.32 2.89
CA THR A 244 9.07 -6.47 3.15
C THR A 244 9.11 -7.44 1.97
N GLN A 245 8.27 -7.23 0.96
CA GLN A 245 8.28 -8.00 -0.30
C GLN A 245 9.26 -7.43 -1.33
N LEU A 246 9.78 -6.23 -1.09
CA LEU A 246 10.76 -5.57 -1.95
C LEU A 246 12.17 -5.96 -1.52
N MET A 247 12.97 -6.41 -2.48
CA MET A 247 14.36 -6.75 -2.24
C MET A 247 15.21 -5.47 -2.24
N VAL A 248 16.12 -5.35 -1.27
CA VAL A 248 17.14 -4.30 -1.30
C VAL A 248 18.32 -4.82 -2.14
N ALA A 249 18.82 -3.98 -3.06
CA ALA A 249 19.98 -4.31 -3.89
C ALA A 249 21.18 -4.73 -3.01
N ASP A 250 21.94 -5.73 -3.44
CA ASP A 250 23.02 -6.35 -2.64
C ASP A 250 24.01 -5.33 -2.05
N ASN A 251 24.38 -4.31 -2.84
CA ASN A 251 25.31 -3.26 -2.42
C ASN A 251 24.73 -2.29 -1.37
N ASP A 252 23.41 -2.27 -1.21
CA ASP A 252 22.68 -1.34 -0.36
C ASP A 252 22.11 -1.99 0.90
N ARG A 253 22.12 -3.33 0.99
CA ARG A 253 21.63 -4.07 2.17
C ARG A 253 22.30 -3.65 3.46
N GLU A 254 23.58 -3.33 3.41
CA GLU A 254 24.31 -2.88 4.59
C GLU A 254 23.70 -1.60 5.18
N LYS A 255 23.12 -0.72 4.36
CA LYS A 255 22.56 0.57 4.78
C LYS A 255 21.31 0.40 5.66
N THR A 256 20.56 -0.68 5.45
CA THR A 256 19.36 -1.03 6.23
C THR A 256 19.67 -1.88 7.46
N ALA A 257 20.94 -2.08 7.82
CA ALA A 257 21.29 -2.80 9.03
C ALA A 257 20.74 -2.10 10.28
N PHE A 258 20.24 -2.89 11.22
CA PHE A 258 19.76 -2.42 12.51
C PHE A 258 20.30 -3.29 13.64
N CYS A 259 20.44 -2.72 14.82
CA CYS A 259 21.07 -3.39 15.93
C CYS A 259 20.06 -3.71 17.04
N THR A 260 20.05 -4.97 17.45
CA THR A 260 19.26 -5.49 18.56
C THR A 260 20.17 -5.77 19.78
N HIS A 261 19.62 -6.28 20.89
CA HIS A 261 20.42 -6.68 22.05
C HIS A 261 21.16 -7.99 21.81
N HIS A 262 20.84 -8.68 20.70
CA HIS A 262 21.62 -9.80 20.16
C HIS A 262 22.78 -9.33 19.27
N GLY A 263 22.87 -8.04 18.97
CA GLY A 263 23.82 -7.46 18.02
C GLY A 263 23.16 -7.06 16.71
N CYS A 264 24.01 -6.85 15.71
CA CYS A 264 23.71 -6.76 14.30
C CYS A 264 24.45 -7.99 13.67
#